data_AF-F0S9G8-F1
#
_entry.id   AF-F0S9G8-F1
#
_cell.length_a   1.000
_cell.length_b   1.000
_cell.length_c   1.000
_cell.angle_alpha   90.00
_cell.angle_beta   90.00
_cell.angle_gamma   90.00
#
_symmetry.space_group_name_H-M   'P 1'
#
loop_
_entity.id
_entity.type
_entity.pdbx_description
1 polymer ?
#
loop_
_entity_poly.entity_id
_entity_poly.type
_entity_poly.pdbx_seq_one_letter_code
_entity_poly.pdbx_strand_id
1 'polypeptide(L)' 'MGFTLLQLSQTGHFMVTAGLFFFPLIVAVITCKDIFYNKNIKESVKIFWFALVILIPLFGPIIYYFWGKPSAERKNLKP' A
#
# COMPACT_ATOMS: atom_id res chain seq x y z
N MET A 1 8.91 -30.99 11.81
CA MET A 1 9.78 -29.82 11.55
C MET A 1 9.44 -29.08 10.26
N GLY A 2 9.03 -29.75 9.17
CA GLY A 2 8.61 -29.07 7.93
C GLY A 2 7.32 -28.24 8.04
N PHE A 3 6.30 -28.73 8.78
CA PHE A 3 5.01 -28.04 8.92
C PHE A 3 5.10 -26.69 9.65
N THR A 4 5.91 -26.62 10.71
CA THR A 4 6.13 -25.39 11.49
C THR A 4 6.88 -24.31 10.70
N LEU A 5 7.82 -24.70 9.84
CA LEU A 5 8.54 -23.76 8.96
C LEU A 5 7.61 -23.19 7.87
N LEU A 6 6.70 -24.00 7.33
CA LEU A 6 5.71 -23.58 6.33
C LEU A 6 4.71 -22.57 6.91
N GLN A 7 4.22 -22.82 8.14
CA GLN A 7 3.38 -21.86 8.86
C GLN A 7 4.12 -20.54 9.14
N LEU A 8 5.40 -20.60 9.55
CA LEU A 8 6.17 -19.38 9.81
C LEU A 8 6.34 -18.53 8.55
N SER A 9 6.62 -19.17 7.41
CA SER A 9 6.75 -18.50 6.11
C SER A 9 5.44 -17.85 5.66
N GLN A 10 4.30 -18.58 5.71
CA GLN A 10 3.00 -18.01 5.36
C GLN A 10 2.59 -16.86 6.28
N THR A 11 2.87 -16.98 7.58
CA THR A 11 2.58 -15.93 8.56
C THR A 11 3.42 -14.67 8.31
N GLY A 12 4.70 -14.83 7.93
CA GLY A 12 5.58 -13.72 7.55
C GLY A 12 5.07 -12.98 6.30
N HIS A 13 4.69 -13.71 5.26
CA HIS A 13 4.10 -13.10 4.06
C HIS A 13 2.80 -12.36 4.36
N PHE A 14 1.92 -12.94 5.18
CA PHE A 14 0.70 -12.28 5.61
C PHE A 14 0.99 -10.98 6.37
N MET A 15 1.90 -11.00 7.34
CA MET A 15 2.28 -9.81 8.11
C MET A 15 2.81 -8.67 7.23
N VAL A 16 3.68 -8.98 6.27
CA VAL A 16 4.22 -7.98 5.34
C VAL A 16 3.10 -7.39 4.48
N THR A 17 2.23 -8.22 3.92
CA THR A 17 1.15 -7.77 3.02
C THR A 17 0.10 -6.96 3.79
N ALA A 18 -0.26 -7.40 5.00
CA ALA A 18 -1.16 -6.68 5.88
C ALA A 18 -0.57 -5.32 6.29
N GLY A 19 0.72 -5.28 6.65
CA GLY A 19 1.41 -4.02 6.95
C GLY A 19 1.40 -3.05 5.76
N LEU A 20 1.66 -3.56 4.55
CA LEU A 20 1.65 -2.77 3.32
C LEU A 20 0.28 -2.15 3.00
N PHE A 21 -0.80 -2.79 3.45
CA PHE A 21 -2.16 -2.31 3.23
C PHE A 21 -2.67 -1.43 4.37
N PHE A 22 -2.55 -1.86 5.63
CA PHE A 22 -3.11 -1.17 6.78
C PHE A 22 -2.31 0.06 7.19
N PHE A 23 -0.99 0.06 7.03
CA PHE A 23 -0.17 1.22 7.38
C PHE A 23 -0.56 2.48 6.58
N PRO A 24 -0.60 2.46 5.23
CA PRO A 24 -1.05 3.63 4.48
C PRO A 24 -2.51 4.00 4.74
N LEU A 25 -3.38 3.04 5.06
CA LEU A 25 -4.76 3.31 5.47
C LEU A 25 -4.81 4.12 6.78
N ILE A 26 -4.05 3.72 7.80
CA ILE A 26 -3.98 4.44 9.09
C ILE A 26 -3.43 5.84 8.89
N VAL A 27 -2.32 5.96 8.13
CA VAL A 27 -1.74 7.27 7.78
C VAL A 27 -2.78 8.13 7.07
N ALA A 28 -3.53 7.57 6.11
CA ALA A 28 -4.57 8.31 5.42
C ALA A 28 -5.64 8.85 6.37
N VAL A 29 -6.15 8.04 7.29
CA VAL A 29 -7.15 8.49 8.28
C VAL A 29 -6.62 9.61 9.16
N ILE A 30 -5.39 9.48 9.67
CA ILE A 30 -4.76 10.49 10.53
C ILE A 30 -4.56 11.79 9.77
N THR A 31 -4.02 11.72 8.54
CA THR A 31 -3.77 12.90 7.71
C THR A 31 -5.08 13.57 7.29
N CYS A 32 -6.12 12.80 6.97
CA CYS A 32 -7.44 13.36 6.67
C CYS A 32 -7.98 14.15 7.87
N LYS A 33 -7.94 13.55 9.07
CA LYS A 33 -8.34 14.23 10.31
C LYS A 33 -7.58 15.56 10.45
N ASP A 34 -6.26 15.54 10.34
CA ASP A 34 -5.43 16.73 10.50
C ASP A 34 -5.78 17.84 9.48
N ILE A 35 -5.91 17.48 8.20
CA ILE A 35 -6.29 18.41 7.13
C ILE A 35 -7.68 19.03 7.37
N PHE A 36 -8.66 18.22 7.80
CA PHE A 36 -10.02 18.71 8.05
C PHE A 36 -10.06 19.70 9.21
N TYR A 37 -9.39 19.40 10.33
CA TYR A 37 -9.36 20.27 11.50
C TYR A 37 -8.43 21.49 11.36
N ASN A 38 -7.53 21.50 10.37
CA ASN A 38 -6.68 22.65 10.12
C ASN A 38 -7.47 23.81 9.48
N LYS A 39 -7.66 24.89 10.24
CA LYS A 39 -8.38 26.10 9.80
C LYS A 39 -7.55 27.00 8.89
N ASN A 40 -6.24 26.79 8.81
CA ASN A 40 -5.33 27.61 8.00
C ASN A 40 -5.24 27.16 6.53
N ILE A 41 -5.84 26.02 6.18
CA ILE A 41 -5.79 25.46 4.83
C ILE A 41 -7.11 25.76 4.11
N LYS A 42 -7.01 26.31 2.88
CA LYS A 42 -8.15 26.52 1.99
C LYS A 42 -8.79 25.18 1.58
N GLU A 43 -10.11 25.12 1.46
CA GLU A 43 -10.85 23.88 1.13
C GLU A 43 -10.37 23.20 -0.17
N SER A 44 -10.08 23.97 -1.22
CA SER A 44 -9.54 23.42 -2.47
C SER A 44 -8.20 22.69 -2.28
N VAL A 45 -7.37 23.20 -1.38
CA VAL A 45 -6.07 22.60 -1.04
C VAL A 45 -6.27 21.37 -0.16
N LYS A 46 -7.30 21.34 0.70
CA LYS A 46 -7.66 20.14 1.50
C LYS A 46 -8.01 18.95 0.60
N ILE A 47 -8.83 19.19 -0.43
CA ILE A 47 -9.24 18.14 -1.40
C ILE A 47 -8.03 17.61 -2.16
N PHE A 48 -7.11 18.48 -2.57
CA PHE A 48 -5.87 18.08 -3.23
C PHE A 48 -5.02 17.16 -2.34
N TRP A 49 -4.80 17.54 -1.07
CA TRP A 49 -4.06 16.72 -0.13
C TRP A 49 -4.74 15.38 0.15
N PHE A 50 -6.07 15.37 0.28
CA PHE A 50 -6.84 14.15 0.42
C PHE A 50 -6.63 13.19 -0.75
N ALA A 51 -6.70 13.69 -1.98
CA ALA A 51 -6.45 12.90 -3.19
C ALA A 51 -5.03 12.34 -3.21
N LEU A 52 -4.03 13.17 -2.85
CA LEU A 52 -2.62 12.78 -2.84
C LEU A 52 -2.35 11.66 -1.83
N VAL A 53 -2.90 11.76 -0.62
CA VAL A 53 -2.73 10.78 0.46
C VAL A 53 -3.34 9.41 0.10
N ILE A 54 -4.43 9.39 -0.68
CA ILE A 54 -5.05 8.14 -1.15
C ILE A 54 -4.34 7.59 -2.38
N LEU A 55 -3.94 8.45 -3.33
CA LEU A 55 -3.35 8.02 -4.59
C LEU A 55 -1.93 7.48 -4.43
N ILE A 56 -1.10 8.11 -3.59
CA ILE A 56 0.30 7.67 -3.34
C ILE A 56 0.42 6.17 -3.02
N PRO A 57 -0.31 5.62 -2.02
CA PRO A 57 -0.20 4.19 -1.71
C PRO A 57 -0.75 3.28 -2.83
N LEU A 58 -1.61 3.79 -3.72
CA LEU A 58 -2.09 3.04 -4.89
C LEU A 58 -1.07 3.01 -6.03
N PHE A 59 -0.13 3.96 -6.10
CA PHE A 59 0.90 3.95 -7.14
C PHE A 59 1.76 2.69 -7.11
N GLY A 60 2.10 2.15 -5.93
CA GLY A 60 2.89 0.92 -5.82
C GLY A 60 2.24 -0.29 -6.54
N PRO A 61 1.00 -0.66 -6.17
CA PRO A 61 0.23 -1.70 -6.87
C PRO A 61 0.04 -1.43 -8.36
N ILE A 62 -0.21 -0.18 -8.75
CA ILE A 62 -0.37 0.22 -10.16
C ILE A 62 0.93 -0.05 -10.93
N ILE A 63 2.08 0.41 -10.42
CA ILE A 63 3.40 0.19 -11.02
C ILE A 63 3.70 -1.30 -11.12
N TYR A 64 3.43 -2.06 -10.06
CA TYR A 64 3.59 -3.52 -10.08
C TYR A 64 2.71 -4.17 -11.16
N TYR A 65 1.47 -3.74 -11.32
CA TYR A 65 0.57 -4.30 -12.33
C TYR A 65 1.05 -4.07 -13.76
N PHE A 66 1.53 -2.85 -14.07
CA PHE A 66 1.97 -2.50 -15.43
C PHE A 66 3.36 -3.05 -15.79
N TRP A 67 4.32 -3.05 -14.85
CA TRP A 67 5.71 -3.45 -15.14
C TRP A 67 6.17 -4.70 -14.40
N GLY A 68 5.71 -4.89 -13.16
CA GLY A 68 6.09 -6.03 -12.33
C GLY A 68 5.49 -7.35 -12.82
N LYS A 69 4.19 -7.37 -13.12
CA LYS A 69 3.46 -8.57 -13.54
C LYS A 69 4.03 -9.22 -14.82
N PRO A 70 4.22 -8.49 -15.94
CA PRO A 70 4.79 -9.09 -17.15
C PRO A 70 6.23 -9.59 -16.97
N SER A 71 6.99 -8.96 -16.08
CA SER A 71 8.37 -9.35 -15.77
C SER A 71 8.43 -10.62 -14.91
N ALA A 72 7.49 -10.77 -13.98
CA ALA A 72 7.34 -11.97 -13.15
C ALA A 72 6.85 -13.18 -13.97
N GLU A 73 5.88 -12.97 -14.87
CA GLU A 73 5.36 -14.02 -15.76
C GLU A 73 6.46 -14.56 -16.70
N ARG A 74 7.29 -13.68 -17.28
CA ARG A 74 8.45 -14.10 -18.09
C ARG A 74 9.50 -14.89 -17.32
N LYS A 75 9.64 -14.64 -16.01
CA LYS A 75 10.60 -15.36 -15.16
C LYS A 75 10.12 -16.77 -14.80
N ASN A 76 8.82 -16.99 -14.69
CA ASN A 76 8.22 -18.32 -14.45
C ASN A 76 8.14 -19.21 -15.70
N LEU A 77 8.37 -18.65 -16.91
CA LEU A 77 8.37 -19.39 -18.18
C LEU A 77 9.76 -19.86 -18.64
N LYS A 78 10.84 -19.43 -17.97
CA LYS A 78 12.17 -19.99 -18.20
C LYS A 78 12.44 -21.06 -17.12
N PRO A 79 12.63 -22.34 -17.50
CA PRO A 79 13.04 -23.39 -16.56
C PRO A 79 14.44 -23.10 -16.00
#